data_AF-A0A960VCZ4-F1
#
_entry.id   AF-A0A960VCZ4-F1
#
_cell.length_a   1.000
_cell.length_b   1.000
_cell.length_c   1.000
_cell.angle_alpha   90.00
_cell.angle_beta   90.00
_cell.angle_gamma   90.00
#
_symmetry.space_group_name_H-M   'P 1'
#
loop_
_entity.id
_entity.type
_entity.pdbx_description
1 polymer ?
#
loop_
_entity_poly.entity_id
_entity_poly.type
_entity_poly.pdbx_seq_one_letter_code
_entity_poly.pdbx_strand_id
1 'polypeptide(L)'
;MNILKNFAHDIDDDEETQLDKFAYDLWGDTVNTASRMESSGEEGKIQISEETYKLIKDKFEFYERGKINVKGKGEMNTYFILGKK
;
A
#
# COMPACT_ATOMS: atom_id res chain seq x y z
N MET A 1 -29.09 20.38 51.59
CA MET A 1 -30.29 19.74 52.16
C MET A 1 -31.41 19.94 51.16
N ASN A 2 -31.85 18.82 50.56
CA ASN A 2 -33.07 18.64 49.76
C ASN A 2 -33.13 19.36 48.39
N ILE A 3 -33.45 18.72 47.25
CA ILE A 3 -34.26 17.52 47.05
C ILE A 3 -33.74 16.71 45.84
N LEU A 4 -33.79 15.39 46.01
CA LEU A 4 -33.47 14.34 45.05
C LEU A 4 -34.28 14.42 43.74
N LYS A 5 -33.59 14.04 42.66
CA LYS A 5 -34.03 13.13 41.59
C LYS A 5 -35.39 13.40 40.95
N ASN A 6 -35.35 13.79 39.68
CA ASN A 6 -35.89 12.98 38.59
C ASN A 6 -35.68 13.74 37.28
N PHE A 7 -34.74 13.25 36.46
CA PHE A 7 -34.83 13.07 35.01
C PHE A 7 -33.51 12.44 34.58
N ALA A 8 -33.31 11.20 35.04
CA ALA A 8 -32.42 10.28 34.35
C ALA A 8 -33.25 9.74 33.17
N HIS A 9 -33.01 10.31 32.00
CA HIS A 9 -33.34 9.69 30.72
C HIS A 9 -32.19 10.08 29.78
N ASP A 10 -31.30 9.11 29.60
CA ASP A 10 -30.42 8.91 28.45
C ASP A 10 -29.65 10.15 27.95
N ILE A 11 -28.45 10.34 28.47
CA ILE A 11 -27.38 10.97 27.70
C ILE A 11 -26.24 9.97 27.66
N ASP A 12 -25.91 9.63 26.42
CA ASP A 12 -25.21 8.45 25.95
C ASP A 12 -23.88 8.16 26.66
N ASP A 13 -23.65 6.85 26.85
CA ASP A 13 -22.32 6.24 26.93
C ASP A 13 -21.42 6.74 25.77
N ASP A 14 -20.11 6.63 25.98
CA ASP A 14 -19.04 6.79 24.98
C ASP A 14 -18.37 8.17 24.86
N GLU A 15 -17.79 8.66 25.96
CA GLU A 15 -16.50 9.35 25.83
C GLU A 15 -15.38 8.31 25.66
N GLU A 16 -15.38 7.63 24.51
CA GLU A 16 -14.26 6.78 24.08
C GLU A 16 -13.05 7.69 23.85
N THR A 17 -12.16 7.72 24.83
CA THR A 17 -10.86 8.41 24.75
C THR A 17 -10.17 8.06 23.43
N GLN A 18 -10.14 8.98 22.46
CA GLN A 18 -9.38 8.78 21.22
C GLN A 18 -7.91 8.64 21.59
N LEU A 19 -7.43 7.40 21.67
CA LEU A 19 -6.02 7.10 21.64
C LEU A 19 -5.46 7.72 20.35
N ASP A 20 -4.49 8.62 20.46
CA ASP A 20 -3.70 9.07 19.31
C ASP A 20 -3.08 7.84 18.65
N LYS A 21 -3.73 7.34 17.59
CA LYS A 21 -3.24 6.19 16.83
C LYS A 21 -2.02 6.65 16.06
N PHE A 22 -0.84 6.43 16.63
CA PHE A 22 0.42 6.65 15.94
C PHE A 22 0.48 5.75 14.70
N ALA A 23 0.41 6.37 13.52
CA ALA A 23 0.63 5.71 12.25
C ALA A 23 2.09 5.93 11.81
N TYR A 24 2.78 4.84 11.50
CA TYR A 24 4.07 4.89 10.80
C TYR A 24 3.80 4.66 9.32
N ASP A 25 4.34 5.53 8.48
CA ASP A 25 4.12 5.49 7.04
C ASP A 25 5.44 5.72 6.29
N LEU A 26 5.56 5.12 5.10
CA LEU A 26 6.74 5.18 4.25
C LEU A 26 6.47 6.08 3.05
N TRP A 27 7.38 7.03 2.83
CA TRP A 27 7.29 8.01 1.75
C TRP A 27 8.56 7.98 0.92
N GLY A 28 8.44 8.29 -0.37
CA GLY A 28 9.60 8.53 -1.22
C GLY A 28 9.45 7.96 -2.62
N ASP A 29 10.51 8.15 -3.40
CA ASP A 29 10.54 7.77 -4.81
C ASP A 29 10.37 6.27 -5.05
N THR A 30 10.93 5.43 -4.17
CA THR A 30 10.73 3.97 -4.22
C THR A 30 9.27 3.58 -4.01
N VAL A 31 8.58 4.22 -3.06
CA VAL A 31 7.15 3.97 -2.81
C VAL A 31 6.30 4.44 -3.99
N ASN A 32 6.62 5.61 -4.54
CA ASN A 32 5.98 6.11 -5.76
C ASN A 32 6.17 5.13 -6.92
N THR A 33 7.37 4.61 -7.11
CA THR A 33 7.66 3.63 -8.16
C THR A 33 6.89 2.33 -7.94
N ALA A 34 6.84 1.81 -6.72
CA ALA A 34 6.06 0.61 -6.37
C ALA A 34 4.56 0.81 -6.65
N SER A 35 4.00 1.96 -6.25
CA SER A 35 2.62 2.33 -6.58
C SER A 35 2.37 2.39 -8.08
N ARG A 36 3.35 2.85 -8.88
CA ARG A 36 3.25 2.84 -10.36
C ARG A 36 3.34 1.43 -10.94
N MET A 37 4.13 0.53 -10.35
CA MET A 37 4.17 -0.87 -10.78
C MET A 37 2.83 -1.58 -10.52
N GLU A 38 2.20 -1.31 -9.37
CA GLU A 38 0.90 -1.87 -9.02
C GLU A 38 -0.21 -1.30 -9.93
N SER A 39 -0.35 0.02 -9.99
CA SER A 39 -1.42 0.67 -10.76
C SER A 39 -1.35 0.46 -12.27
N SER A 40 -0.16 0.14 -12.82
CA SER A 40 0.01 -0.20 -14.24
C SER A 40 0.04 -1.70 -14.51
N GLY A 41 -0.10 -2.52 -13.46
CA GLY A 41 -0.11 -3.97 -13.54
C GLY A 41 -1.39 -4.52 -14.17
N GLU A 42 -1.44 -5.84 -14.25
CA GLU A 42 -2.62 -6.58 -14.68
C GLU A 42 -3.14 -7.42 -13.53
N GLU A 43 -4.46 -7.61 -13.47
CA GLU A 43 -5.10 -8.40 -12.42
C GLU A 43 -4.50 -9.81 -12.33
N GLY A 44 -4.21 -10.26 -11.11
CA GLY A 44 -3.63 -11.57 -10.86
C GLY A 44 -2.14 -11.70 -11.22
N LYS A 45 -1.47 -10.64 -11.67
CA LYS A 45 -0.04 -10.64 -11.96
C LYS A 45 0.76 -9.80 -10.96
N ILE A 46 2.00 -10.19 -10.72
CA ILE A 46 2.94 -9.43 -9.89
C ILE A 46 3.92 -8.71 -10.82
N GLN A 47 3.73 -7.40 -10.99
CA GLN A 47 4.62 -6.57 -11.78
C GLN A 47 5.78 -6.02 -10.94
N ILE A 48 6.98 -6.06 -11.49
CA ILE A 48 8.19 -5.53 -10.85
C ILE A 48 8.99 -4.63 -11.81
N SER A 49 9.78 -3.74 -11.22
CA SER A 49 10.76 -2.93 -11.94
C SER A 49 11.99 -3.76 -12.33
N GLU A 50 12.76 -3.25 -13.30
CA GLU A 50 14.04 -3.83 -13.69
C GLU A 50 15.03 -4.00 -12.52
N GLU A 51 15.06 -3.04 -11.58
CA GLU A 51 15.97 -3.13 -10.45
C GLU A 51 15.60 -4.27 -9.49
N THR A 52 14.30 -4.47 -9.24
CA THR A 52 13.86 -5.65 -8.49
C THR A 52 14.20 -6.93 -9.25
N TYR A 53 13.95 -6.97 -10.57
CA TYR A 53 14.29 -8.14 -11.40
C TYR A 53 15.77 -8.53 -11.26
N LYS A 54 16.70 -7.57 -11.37
CA LYS A 54 18.15 -7.83 -11.25
C LYS A 54 18.53 -8.49 -9.91
N LEU A 55 17.81 -8.17 -8.83
CA LEU A 55 18.07 -8.72 -7.49
C LEU A 55 17.53 -10.14 -7.30
N ILE A 56 16.49 -10.54 -8.02
CA ILE A 56 15.78 -11.81 -7.80
C ILE A 56 15.72 -12.73 -9.02
N LYS A 57 16.36 -12.35 -10.13
CA LYS A 57 16.36 -13.11 -11.40
C LYS A 57 16.78 -14.57 -11.29
N ASP A 58 17.62 -14.90 -10.31
CA ASP A 58 18.13 -16.26 -10.09
C ASP A 58 17.19 -17.13 -9.24
N LYS A 59 16.15 -16.54 -8.62
CA LYS A 59 15.23 -17.21 -7.68
C LYS A 59 13.83 -17.47 -8.24
N PHE A 60 13.43 -16.73 -9.28
CA PHE A 60 12.09 -16.80 -9.86
C PHE A 60 12.16 -16.87 -11.38
N GLU A 61 11.05 -17.23 -12.00
CA GLU A 61 10.81 -17.15 -13.44
C GLU A 61 10.01 -15.89 -13.77
N PHE A 62 10.27 -15.31 -14.94
CA PHE A 62 9.73 -14.02 -15.31
C PHE A 62 9.28 -14.00 -16.77
N TYR A 63 8.29 -13.16 -17.04
CA TYR A 63 7.92 -12.71 -18.37
C TYR A 63 8.30 -11.23 -18.52
N GLU A 64 9.07 -10.90 -19.55
CA GLU A 64 9.38 -9.51 -19.87
C GLU A 64 8.13 -8.83 -20.46
N ARG A 65 7.58 -7.86 -19.72
CA ARG A 65 6.44 -7.07 -20.17
C ARG A 65 6.88 -5.99 -21.18
N GLY A 66 8.12 -5.55 -21.06
CA GLY A 66 8.69 -4.46 -21.85
C GLY A 66 8.58 -3.12 -21.13
N LYS A 67 8.64 -2.04 -21.92
CA LYS A 67 8.71 -0.67 -21.42
C LYS A 67 7.33 -0.10 -21.11
N ILE A 68 7.23 0.58 -19.98
CA ILE A 68 6.08 1.43 -19.66
C ILE A 68 6.52 2.85 -19.33
N ASN A 69 5.68 3.84 -19.66
CA ASN A 69 5.94 5.22 -19.30
C ASN A 69 5.50 5.48 -17.85
N VAL A 70 6.44 5.82 -16.98
CA VAL A 70 6.21 6.12 -15.58
C VAL A 70 6.42 7.61 -15.35
N LYS A 71 5.40 8.28 -14.81
CA LYS A 71 5.42 9.73 -14.53
C LYS A 71 6.63 10.07 -13.65
N GLY A 72 7.48 10.97 -14.15
CA GLY A 72 8.70 11.43 -13.45
C GLY A 72 9.92 10.52 -13.61
N LYS A 73 9.79 9.37 -14.29
CA LYS A 73 10.89 8.42 -14.56
C LYS A 73 11.12 8.18 -16.05
N GLY A 74 10.14 8.47 -16.90
CA GLY A 74 10.19 8.15 -18.32
C GLY A 74 9.90 6.67 -18.56
N GLU A 75 10.49 6.10 -19.61
CA GLU A 75 10.33 4.68 -19.91
C GLU A 75 11.10 3.79 -18.92
N MET A 76 10.42 2.80 -18.36
CA MET A 76 11.01 1.78 -17.49
C MET A 76 10.71 0.39 -18.02
N ASN A 77 11.73 -0.48 -18.07
CA ASN A 77 11.51 -1.90 -18.33
C ASN A 77 10.85 -2.56 -17.12
N THR A 78 9.89 -3.44 -17.40
CA THR A 78 9.09 -4.12 -16.38
C THR A 78 8.92 -5.60 -16.69
N TYR A 79 8.67 -6.36 -15.63
CA TYR A 79 8.60 -7.81 -15.67
C TYR A 79 7.41 -8.30 -14.86
N PHE A 80 6.80 -9.40 -15.28
CA PHE A 80 5.86 -10.16 -14.46
C PHE A 80 6.55 -11.38 -13.86
N ILE A 81 6.33 -11.65 -12.58
CA ILE A 81 6.75 -12.90 -11.94
C ILE A 81 5.79 -14.02 -12.36
N LEU A 82 6.34 -15.13 -12.84
CA LEU A 82 5.56 -16.32 -13.22
C LEU A 82 5.49 -17.35 -12.10
N GLY A 83 6.58 -17.49 -11.34
CA GLY A 83 6.66 -18.49 -10.28
C GLY A 83 8.07 -18.58 -9.70
N LYS A 84 8.21 -19.40 -8.67
CA LYS A 84 9.53 -19.73 -8.10
C LYS A 84 10.22 -20.77 -8.99
N LYS A 85 11.54 -20.66 -9.15
CA LYS A 85 12.38 -21.69 -9.76
C LYS A 85 12.55 -22.90 -8.83
#